data_AF-A0A1K1KQ02-F1
#
_entry.id   AF-A0A1K1KQ02-F1
#
_cell.length_a   1.000
_cell.length_b   1.000
_cell.length_c   1.000
_cell.angle_alpha   90.00
_cell.angle_beta   90.00
_cell.angle_gamma   90.00
#
_symmetry.space_group_name_H-M   'P 1'
#
loop_
_entity.id
_entity.type
_entity.pdbx_description
1 polymer ?
#
loop_
_entity_poly.entity_id
_entity_poly.type
_entity_poly.pdbx_seq_one_letter_code
_entity_poly.pdbx_strand_id
1 'polypeptide(L)'
;MLKVILVMHDVEHNDYYRMNKTYFESMPVAGQYIYNTDANAYLVEEVVSFAGYVSSKGAIAVIVVTPADKDQPVGQIYGLDIGEDLDD
;
A
#
# COMPACT_ATOMS: atom_id res chain seq x y z
N MET A 1 -3.53 -11.02 9.69
CA MET A 1 -3.15 -10.80 8.27
C MET A 1 -4.32 -10.88 7.27
N LEU A 2 -4.72 -9.71 6.77
CA LEU A 2 -5.68 -9.45 5.71
C LEU A 2 -4.96 -9.45 4.35
N LYS A 3 -5.41 -10.28 3.40
CA LYS A 3 -4.83 -10.32 2.06
C LYS A 3 -5.50 -9.29 1.16
N VAL A 4 -4.72 -8.47 0.47
CA VAL A 4 -5.23 -7.41 -0.42
C VAL A 4 -4.48 -7.39 -1.76
N ILE A 5 -5.04 -6.67 -2.73
CA ILE A 5 -4.35 -6.31 -3.98
C ILE A 5 -4.02 -4.82 -3.90
N LEU A 6 -2.76 -4.46 -4.16
CA LEU A 6 -2.38 -3.06 -4.37
C LEU A 6 -2.57 -2.69 -5.84
N VAL A 7 -3.14 -1.51 -6.06
CA VAL A 7 -3.25 -0.86 -7.37
C VAL A 7 -2.62 0.52 -7.25
N MET A 8 -1.61 0.80 -8.06
CA MET A 8 -1.03 2.12 -8.16
C MET A 8 -1.89 2.99 -9.07
N HIS A 9 -2.23 4.18 -8.61
CA HIS A 9 -2.75 5.26 -9.43
C HIS A 9 -1.59 6.17 -9.83
N ASP A 10 -1.27 6.15 -11.12
CA ASP A 10 -0.33 7.07 -11.76
C ASP A 10 -1.06 8.38 -12.04
N VAL A 11 -0.90 9.33 -11.13
CA VAL A 11 -1.59 10.63 -11.19
C VAL A 11 -1.15 11.46 -12.39
N GLU A 12 0.08 11.27 -12.91
CA GLU A 12 0.58 12.02 -14.06
C GLU A 12 -0.17 11.64 -15.34
N HIS A 13 -0.40 10.34 -15.53
CA HIS A 13 -1.11 9.80 -16.70
C HIS A 13 -2.59 9.51 -16.46
N ASN A 14 -3.07 9.64 -15.21
CA ASN A 14 -4.41 9.27 -14.75
C ASN A 14 -4.76 7.81 -15.06
N ASP A 15 -3.78 6.91 -14.87
CA ASP A 15 -3.88 5.48 -15.18
C ASP A 15 -3.73 4.62 -13.92
N TYR A 16 -4.23 3.38 -13.99
CA TYR A 16 -4.23 2.44 -12.87
C TYR A 16 -3.47 1.16 -13.20
N TYR A 17 -2.45 0.85 -12.40
CA TYR A 17 -1.57 -0.29 -12.59
C TYR A 17 -1.68 -1.25 -11.41
N ARG A 18 -2.03 -2.51 -11.69
CA ARG A 18 -2.00 -3.54 -10.65
C ARG A 18 -0.55 -3.81 -10.24
N MET A 19 -0.27 -3.67 -8.94
CA MET A 19 1.03 -3.99 -8.35
C MET A 19 1.03 -5.45 -7.85
N ASN A 20 1.49 -5.67 -6.62
CA ASN A 20 1.55 -6.95 -5.93
C ASN A 20 0.27 -7.24 -5.12
N LYS A 21 0.15 -8.51 -4.72
CA LYS A 21 -0.74 -8.92 -3.61
C LYS A 21 0.09 -8.88 -2.34
N THR A 22 -0.44 -8.28 -1.27
CA THR A 22 0.26 -8.17 0.01
C THR A 22 -0.67 -8.49 1.17
N TYR A 23 -0.11 -8.47 2.38
CA TYR A 23 -0.82 -8.73 3.63
C TYR A 23 -0.66 -7.55 4.57
N PHE A 24 -1.72 -7.21 5.28
CA PHE A 24 -1.70 -6.23 6.36
C PHE A 24 -2.25 -6.83 7.64
N GLU A 25 -1.75 -6.43 8.81
CA GLU A 25 -2.37 -6.88 10.07
C GLU A 25 -3.73 -6.24 10.34
N SER A 26 -3.87 -4.97 9.94
CA SER A 26 -5.13 -4.23 9.98
C SER A 26 -5.37 -3.53 8.64
N MET A 27 -6.62 -3.26 8.30
CA MET A 27 -6.93 -2.62 7.01
C MET A 27 -6.42 -1.17 7.05
N PRO A 28 -5.60 -0.73 6.08
CA PRO A 28 -5.26 0.68 5.94
C PRO A 28 -6.51 1.53 5.73
N VAL A 29 -6.39 2.84 5.95
CA VAL A 29 -7.43 3.81 5.63
C VAL A 29 -6.90 4.90 4.71
N ALA A 30 -7.78 5.52 3.94
CA ALA A 30 -7.42 6.65 3.09
C ALA A 30 -6.72 7.76 3.89
N GLY A 31 -5.65 8.33 3.32
CA GLY A 31 -4.79 9.32 3.96
C GLY A 31 -3.63 8.73 4.77
N GLN A 32 -3.58 7.42 4.98
CA GLN A 32 -2.40 6.77 5.57
C GLN A 32 -1.32 6.51 4.52
N TYR A 33 -0.07 6.49 4.97
CA TYR A 33 1.04 6.00 4.18
C TYR A 33 1.30 4.53 4.48
N ILE A 34 1.64 3.78 3.44
CA ILE A 34 2.15 2.41 3.53
C ILE A 34 3.55 2.35 2.95
N TYR A 35 4.37 1.44 3.46
CA TYR A 35 5.65 1.07 2.84
C TYR A 35 5.51 -0.31 2.19
N ASN A 36 5.83 -0.41 0.91
CA ASN A 36 5.69 -1.66 0.17
C ASN A 36 7.02 -2.41 0.08
N THR A 37 6.94 -3.69 -0.27
CA THR A 37 8.11 -4.56 -0.44
C THR A 37 9.04 -4.16 -1.60
N ASP A 38 8.63 -3.19 -2.43
CA ASP A 38 9.45 -2.61 -3.49
C ASP A 38 10.33 -1.45 -2.99
N ALA A 39 10.37 -1.22 -1.67
CA ALA A 39 11.11 -0.16 -0.99
C ALA A 39 10.62 1.27 -1.28
N ASN A 40 9.35 1.44 -1.66
CA ASN A 40 8.74 2.76 -1.82
C ASN A 40 7.57 2.97 -0.83
N ALA A 41 7.41 4.22 -0.40
CA ALA A 41 6.23 4.67 0.32
C ALA A 41 5.12 5.08 -0.66
N TYR A 42 3.89 4.80 -0.26
CA TYR A 42 2.70 5.16 -1.03
C TYR A 42 1.63 5.75 -0.11
N LEU A 43 0.91 6.77 -0.59
CA LEU A 43 -0.29 7.29 0.04
C LEU A 43 -1.48 6.42 -0.36
N VAL A 44 -2.28 5.99 0.62
CA VAL A 44 -3.54 5.30 0.39
C VAL A 44 -4.60 6.33 0.00
N GLU A 45 -5.13 6.21 -1.21
CA GLU A 45 -6.20 7.06 -1.72
C GLU A 45 -7.57 6.47 -1.40
N GLU A 46 -7.73 5.17 -1.64
CA GLU A 46 -9.01 4.48 -1.51
C GLU A 46 -8.83 3.02 -1.08
N VAL A 47 -9.80 2.54 -0.30
CA VAL A 47 -9.91 1.13 0.08
C VAL A 47 -11.24 0.58 -0.41
N VAL A 48 -11.17 -0.31 -1.41
CA VAL A 48 -12.34 -0.94 -2.02
C VAL A 48 -12.51 -2.34 -1.43
N SER A 49 -13.43 -2.46 -0.48
CA SER A 49 -13.77 -3.76 0.14
C SER A 49 -14.79 -4.52 -0.70
N PHE A 50 -14.61 -5.83 -0.84
CA PHE A 50 -15.53 -6.67 -1.60
C PHE A 50 -16.74 -7.08 -0.75
N ALA A 51 -17.89 -6.43 -0.97
CA ALA A 51 -19.12 -6.74 -0.25
C ALA A 51 -19.59 -8.20 -0.51
N GLY A 52 -19.90 -8.92 0.56
CA GLY A 52 -20.37 -10.32 0.50
C GLY A 52 -19.32 -11.34 0.05
N TYR A 53 -18.07 -10.91 -0.17
CA TYR A 53 -16.99 -11.80 -0.57
C TYR A 53 -16.20 -12.27 0.66
N VAL A 54 -16.53 -13.48 1.13
CA VAL A 54 -15.78 -14.14 2.20
C VAL A 54 -14.78 -15.08 1.57
N SER A 55 -13.51 -14.69 1.56
CA SER A 55 -12.44 -15.53 1.02
C SER A 55 -11.55 -16.05 2.12
N SER A 56 -11.42 -17.38 2.24
CA SER A 56 -10.45 -18.00 3.13
C SER A 56 -9.03 -17.99 2.57
N LYS A 57 -8.84 -17.68 1.27
CA LYS A 57 -7.53 -17.76 0.57
C LYS A 57 -7.23 -16.58 -0.38
N GLY A 58 -8.24 -15.82 -0.76
CA GLY A 58 -8.18 -14.73 -1.73
C GLY A 58 -8.01 -13.35 -1.10
N ALA A 59 -7.78 -12.35 -1.94
CA ALA A 59 -7.76 -10.97 -1.51
C ALA A 59 -9.19 -10.51 -1.18
N ILE A 60 -9.34 -9.76 -0.09
CA ILE A 60 -10.65 -9.29 0.40
C ILE A 60 -10.94 -7.83 0.04
N ALA A 61 -9.92 -7.11 -0.43
CA ALA A 61 -10.01 -5.72 -0.84
C ALA A 61 -8.96 -5.36 -1.90
N VAL A 62 -9.22 -4.28 -2.62
CA VAL A 62 -8.22 -3.52 -3.38
C VAL A 62 -7.88 -2.28 -2.58
N ILE A 63 -6.59 -1.94 -2.52
CA ILE A 63 -6.12 -0.67 -1.98
C ILE A 63 -5.51 0.10 -3.13
N VAL A 64 -6.08 1.27 -3.42
CA VAL A 64 -5.57 2.21 -4.42
C VAL A 64 -4.56 3.12 -3.74
N VAL A 65 -3.39 3.23 -4.33
CA VAL A 65 -2.28 3.98 -3.76
C VAL A 65 -1.58 4.83 -4.81
N THR A 66 -1.00 5.94 -4.39
CA THR A 66 -0.15 6.78 -5.25
C THR A 66 1.24 6.88 -4.63
N PRO A 67 2.33 6.90 -5.42
CA PRO A 67 3.67 7.07 -4.88
C PRO A 67 3.75 8.32 -3.98
N ALA A 68 4.34 8.17 -2.80
CA ALA A 68 4.66 9.31 -1.98
C ALA A 68 5.74 10.16 -2.69
N ASP A 69 5.66 11.47 -2.50
CA ASP A 69 6.69 12.37 -2.99
C ASP A 69 8.05 12.05 -2.33
N LYS A 70 9.09 11.87 -3.16
CA LYS A 70 10.45 11.52 -2.71
C LYS A 70 11.11 12.64 -1.91
N ASP A 71 10.64 13.87 -2.08
CA ASP A 71 11.13 15.03 -1.35
C ASP A 71 10.44 15.19 0.02
N GLN A 72 9.41 14.39 0.32
CA GLN A 72 8.76 14.36 1.63
C GLN A 72 9.46 13.38 2.60
N PRO A 73 9.47 13.65 3.92
CA PRO A 73 10.09 12.77 4.89
C PRO A 73 9.62 11.31 4.81
N VAL A 74 8.34 11.08 4.55
CA VAL A 74 7.77 9.74 4.40
C VAL A 74 8.27 9.00 3.16
N GLY A 75 8.60 9.71 2.07
CA GLY A 75 9.21 9.12 0.88
C GLY A 75 10.61 8.54 1.15
N GLN A 76 11.27 9.02 2.19
CA GLN A 76 12.56 8.52 2.69
C GLN A 76 12.42 7.74 4.00
N ILE A 77 11.19 7.35 4.37
CA ILE A 77 10.87 6.63 5.62
C ILE A 77 11.48 7.30 6.85
N TYR A 78 11.50 8.64 6.86
CA TYR A 78 12.09 9.45 7.93
C TYR A 78 13.58 9.16 8.18
N GLY A 79 14.29 8.63 7.17
CA GLY A 79 15.71 8.26 7.25
C GLY A 79 15.97 6.89 7.87
N LEU A 80 14.94 6.08 8.11
CA LEU A 80 15.08 4.73 8.65
C LEU A 80 15.52 3.75 7.55
N ASP A 81 16.47 2.89 7.87
CA ASP A 81 16.77 1.69 7.09
C ASP A 81 15.92 0.53 7.61
N ILE A 82 14.89 0.15 6.86
CA ILE A 82 13.96 -0.90 7.28
C ILE A 82 14.67 -2.23 7.56
N GLY A 83 15.72 -2.57 6.81
CA GLY A 83 16.44 -3.84 6.98
C GLY A 83 17.36 -3.89 8.19
N GLU A 84 17.82 -2.73 8.67
CA GLU A 84 18.70 -2.64 9.85
C GLU A 84 17.95 -2.14 11.11
N ASP A 85 16.94 -1.28 10.97
CA ASP A 85 16.26 -0.59 12.07
C ASP A 85 14.97 -1.29 12.54
N LEU A 86 14.34 -2.12 11.71
CA LEU A 86 13.08 -2.81 12.07
C LEU A 86 13.22 -4.32 12.29
N ASP A 87 14.23 -4.94 11.70
CA ASP A 87 14.61 -6.33 11.98
C ASP A 87 15.66 -6.31 13.10
N ASP A 88 15.22 -6.59 14.34
CA ASP A 88 16.09 -6.79 15.54
C ASP A 88 17.23 -7.81 15.30
#